data_AF-A0A6A1QEG2-F1
#
_entry.id   AF-A0A6A1QEG2-F1
#
_cell.length_a   1.000
_cell.length_b   1.000
_cell.length_c   1.000
_cell.angle_alpha   90.00
_cell.angle_beta   90.00
_cell.angle_gamma   90.00
#
_symmetry.space_group_name_H-M   'P 1'
#
loop_
_entity.id
_entity.type
_entity.pdbx_description
1 polymer ?
#
loop_
_entity_poly.entity_id
_entity_poly.type
_entity_poly.pdbx_seq_one_letter_code
_entity_poly.pdbx_strand_id
1 'polypeptide(L)'
;MAIEMIEGEPPYLNESPLRALYLIATNETPELQNPEKLSAIFRDFLNRCLEMDVEKRGSAKEMLQHQFLKIAKPLSSLTPLIAAAKEATKNNH
;
A
#
# COMPACT_ATOMS: atom_id res chain seq x y z
N MET A 1 1.31 0.96 -4.16
CA MET A 1 1.69 -0.43 -3.84
C MET A 1 1.28 -0.87 -2.43
N ALA A 2 1.57 -0.14 -1.35
CA ALA A 2 1.13 -0.60 -0.02
C ALA A 2 -0.40 -0.66 0.14
N ILE A 3 -1.13 0.29 -0.45
CA ILE A 3 -2.61 0.26 -0.53
C ILE A 3 -3.09 -0.97 -1.32
N GLU A 4 -2.48 -1.26 -2.47
CA GLU A 4 -2.80 -2.43 -3.30
C GLU A 4 -2.59 -3.76 -2.57
N MET A 5 -1.61 -3.85 -1.67
CA MET A 5 -1.44 -5.05 -0.82
C MET A 5 -2.60 -5.26 0.18
N ILE A 6 -3.36 -4.21 0.48
CA ILE A 6 -4.49 -4.23 1.41
C ILE A 6 -5.81 -4.44 0.66
N GLU A 7 -6.00 -3.70 -0.43
CA GLU A 7 -7.26 -3.59 -1.15
C GLU A 7 -7.30 -4.41 -2.44
N GLY A 8 -6.17 -4.97 -2.87
CA GLY A 8 -6.05 -5.79 -4.09
C GLY A 8 -5.82 -4.97 -5.37
N GLU A 9 -6.08 -3.66 -5.33
CA GLU A 9 -5.91 -2.74 -6.46
C GLU A 9 -5.36 -1.38 -6.00
N PRO A 10 -4.68 -0.61 -6.88
CA PRO A 10 -4.32 0.77 -6.57
C PRO A 10 -5.56 1.69 -6.58
N PRO A 11 -5.49 2.85 -5.90
CA PRO A 11 -6.52 3.86 -6.01
C PRO A 11 -6.78 4.25 -7.47
N TYR A 12 -8.05 4.45 -7.82
CA TYR A 12 -8.49 4.91 -9.14
C TYR A 12 -8.23 3.95 -10.31
N LEU A 13 -8.00 2.64 -10.06
CA LEU A 13 -7.82 1.65 -11.13
C LEU A 13 -8.99 1.62 -12.14
N ASN A 14 -10.21 1.85 -11.66
CA ASN A 14 -11.43 1.84 -12.46
C ASN A 14 -11.69 3.16 -13.22
N GLU A 15 -10.85 4.19 -13.01
CA GLU A 15 -10.97 5.48 -13.68
C GLU A 15 -10.18 5.50 -14.99
N SER A 16 -10.62 6.34 -15.94
CA SER A 16 -9.80 6.58 -17.14
C SER A 16 -8.42 7.18 -16.75
N PRO A 17 -7.33 6.91 -17.49
CA PRO A 17 -6.00 7.39 -17.11
C PRO A 17 -5.92 8.91 -16.88
N LEU A 18 -6.60 9.71 -17.72
CA LEU A 18 -6.65 11.15 -17.55
C LEU A 18 -7.42 11.55 -16.29
N ARG A 19 -8.52 10.85 -15.97
CA ARG A 19 -9.30 11.09 -14.77
C ARG A 19 -8.52 10.70 -13.52
N ALA A 20 -7.79 9.59 -13.54
CA ALA A 20 -6.91 9.18 -12.44
C ALA A 20 -5.80 10.21 -12.19
N LEU A 21 -5.13 10.72 -13.24
CA LEU A 21 -4.13 11.79 -13.11
C LEU A 21 -4.73 13.07 -12.52
N TYR A 22 -5.92 13.46 -12.97
CA TYR A 22 -6.64 14.60 -12.41
C TYR A 22 -6.92 14.39 -10.92
N LEU A 23 -7.49 13.25 -10.53
CA LEU A 23 -7.81 12.94 -9.13
C LEU A 23 -6.55 12.93 -8.25
N ILE A 24 -5.42 12.41 -8.74
CA ILE A 24 -4.13 12.44 -8.02
C ILE A 24 -3.64 13.89 -7.82
N ALA A 25 -3.87 14.77 -8.78
CA ALA A 25 -3.43 16.16 -8.70
C ALA A 25 -4.35 17.04 -7.83
N THR A 26 -5.64 16.71 -7.75
CA THR A 26 -6.65 17.53 -7.07
C THR A 26 -7.04 17.04 -5.69
N ASN A 27 -6.95 15.74 -5.43
CA ASN A 27 -7.33 15.18 -4.14
C ASN A 27 -6.13 15.18 -3.20
N GLU A 28 -6.43 15.23 -1.90
CA GLU A 28 -5.43 14.97 -0.86
C GLU A 28 -5.00 13.48 -0.87
N THR A 29 -4.17 13.08 0.08
CA THR A 29 -3.73 11.69 0.25
C THR A 29 -4.91 10.72 0.10
N PRO A 30 -4.81 9.68 -0.77
CA PRO A 30 -5.93 8.78 -1.02
C PRO A 30 -6.43 8.12 0.26
N GLU A 31 -7.74 8.17 0.47
CA GLU A 31 -8.39 7.53 1.61
C GLU A 31 -8.46 6.02 1.42
N LEU A 32 -8.20 5.29 2.49
CA LEU A 32 -8.40 3.84 2.56
C LEU A 32 -9.88 3.55 2.74
N GLN A 33 -10.39 2.47 2.14
CA GLN A 33 -11.80 2.09 2.26
C GLN A 33 -12.18 1.67 3.68
N ASN A 34 -11.26 1.03 4.42
CA ASN A 34 -11.47 0.53 5.77
C ASN A 34 -10.25 0.84 6.67
N PRO A 35 -9.97 2.11 7.01
CA PRO A 35 -8.79 2.48 7.80
C PRO A 35 -8.78 1.85 9.19
N GLU A 36 -9.93 1.52 9.75
CA GLU A 36 -10.12 0.88 11.05
C GLU A 36 -9.58 -0.55 11.11
N LYS A 37 -9.49 -1.24 9.97
CA LYS A 37 -8.91 -2.59 9.89
C LYS A 37 -7.38 -2.59 10.00
N LEU A 38 -6.76 -1.43 9.81
CA LEU A 38 -5.31 -1.29 9.88
C LEU A 38 -4.86 -0.98 11.31
N SER A 39 -3.63 -1.36 11.64
CA SER A 39 -3.01 -0.90 12.88
C SER A 39 -2.67 0.59 12.78
N ALA A 40 -2.66 1.29 13.91
CA ALA A 40 -2.23 2.70 13.94
C ALA A 40 -0.82 2.89 13.39
N ILE A 41 0.07 1.93 13.65
CA ILE A 41 1.46 1.92 13.16
C ILE A 41 1.52 1.83 11.63
N PHE A 42 0.64 1.03 11.01
CA PHE A 42 0.62 0.91 9.56
C PHE A 42 -0.02 2.15 8.90
N ARG A 43 -1.06 2.73 9.50
CA ARG A 43 -1.62 4.01 9.04
C ARG A 43 -0.58 5.13 9.06
N ASP A 44 0.20 5.25 10.14
CA ASP A 44 1.29 6.24 10.22
C ASP A 44 2.35 6.04 9.13
N PHE A 45 2.71 4.78 8.85
CA PHE A 45 3.63 4.44 7.76
C PHE A 45 3.10 4.90 6.40
N LEU A 46 1.82 4.64 6.10
CA LEU A 46 1.18 5.07 4.85
C LEU A 46 1.13 6.59 4.72
N ASN A 47 0.75 7.30 5.79
CA ASN A 47 0.71 8.76 5.81
C ASN A 47 2.08 9.37 5.50
N ARG A 48 3.16 8.85 6.10
CA ARG A 48 4.53 9.31 5.82
C ARG A 48 4.97 9.03 4.38
N CYS A 49 4.51 7.93 3.77
CA CYS A 49 4.79 7.61 2.37
C CYS A 49 4.01 8.49 1.39
N LEU A 50 2.78 8.87 1.75
CA LEU A 50 1.84 9.59 0.89
C LEU A 50 1.72 11.08 1.25
N GLU A 51 2.67 11.60 2.03
CA GLU A 51 2.76 13.01 2.37
C GLU A 51 2.92 13.84 1.09
N MET A 52 2.09 14.87 0.94
CA MET A 52 2.03 15.69 -0.27
C MET A 52 3.21 16.64 -0.35
N ASP A 53 3.66 17.15 0.80
CA ASP A 53 4.85 17.99 0.91
C ASP A 53 6.13 17.13 0.78
N VAL A 54 6.85 17.29 -0.33
CA VAL A 54 8.03 16.46 -0.66
C VAL A 54 9.11 16.56 0.42
N GLU A 55 9.26 17.71 1.07
CA GLU A 55 10.27 17.91 2.12
C GLU A 55 9.89 17.22 3.44
N LYS A 56 8.59 16.96 3.65
CA LYS A 56 8.10 16.22 4.83
C LYS A 56 7.94 14.73 4.57
N ARG A 57 7.87 14.31 3.30
CA ARG A 57 7.74 12.91 2.90
C ARG A 57 8.98 12.14 3.32
N GLY A 58 8.77 11.04 4.03
CA GLY A 58 9.86 10.23 4.55
C GLY A 58 10.74 9.66 3.43
N SER A 59 12.03 9.90 3.51
CA SER A 59 13.01 9.27 2.63
C SER A 59 13.10 7.77 2.89
N ALA A 60 13.60 7.00 1.90
CA ALA A 60 13.79 5.55 2.09
C ALA A 60 14.62 5.20 3.34
N LYS A 61 15.66 5.99 3.64
CA LYS A 61 16.51 5.80 4.82
C LYS A 61 15.74 5.99 6.12
N GLU A 62 14.86 6.98 6.20
CA GLU A 62 14.02 7.24 7.36
C GLU A 62 12.92 6.19 7.50
N MET A 63 12.28 5.83 6.39
CA MET A 63 11.19 4.85 6.38
C MET A 63 11.66 3.44 6.78
N LEU A 64 12.92 3.08 6.47
CA LEU A 64 13.54 1.83 6.97
C LEU A 64 13.61 1.76 8.51
N GLN A 65 13.63 2.91 9.20
CA GLN A 65 13.66 2.96 10.67
C GLN A 65 12.26 3.02 11.29
N HIS A 66 11.21 3.10 10.47
CA HIS A 66 9.83 3.20 10.92
C HIS A 66 9.38 1.96 11.71
N GLN A 67 8.55 2.15 12.73
CA GLN A 67 8.09 1.05 13.60
C GLN A 67 7.37 -0.07 12.83
N PHE A 68 6.66 0.27 11.76
CA PHE A 68 5.98 -0.69 10.89
C PHE A 68 6.94 -1.73 10.30
N LEU A 69 8.15 -1.34 9.89
CA LEU A 69 9.10 -2.29 9.31
C LEU A 69 9.84 -3.10 10.37
N LYS A 70 9.84 -2.66 11.64
CA LYS A 70 10.39 -3.43 12.77
C LYS A 70 9.55 -4.66 13.12
N ILE A 71 8.27 -4.68 12.75
CA ILE A 71 7.37 -5.83 12.93
C ILE A 71 7.29 -6.73 11.69
N ALA A 72 8.18 -6.51 10.70
CA ALA A 72 8.24 -7.36 9.51
C ALA A 72 8.55 -8.81 9.87
N LYS A 73 7.81 -9.74 9.27
CA LYS A 73 8.07 -11.18 9.40
C LYS A 73 9.23 -11.60 8.48
N PRO A 74 9.92 -12.71 8.78
CA PRO A 74 10.90 -13.29 7.87
C PRO A 74 10.27 -13.59 6.50
N LEU A 75 11.05 -13.49 5.43
CA LEU A 75 10.55 -13.73 4.05
C LEU A 75 9.93 -15.12 3.85
N SER A 76 10.34 -16.11 4.65
CA SER A 76 9.73 -17.45 4.67
C SER A 76 8.24 -17.42 5.02
N SER A 77 7.72 -16.38 5.67
CA SER A 77 6.28 -16.23 5.91
C SER A 77 5.47 -16.00 4.63
N LEU A 78 6.11 -15.61 3.53
CA LEU A 78 5.46 -15.42 2.23
C LEU A 78 5.30 -16.72 1.44
N THR A 79 6.08 -17.77 1.75
CA THR A 79 6.02 -19.08 1.08
C THR A 79 4.60 -19.64 0.95
N PRO A 80 3.76 -19.72 2.01
CA PRO A 80 2.39 -20.22 1.87
C PRO A 80 1.51 -19.34 0.98
N LEU A 81 1.68 -18.01 1.02
CA LEU A 81 0.93 -17.08 0.19
C LEU A 81 1.27 -17.25 -1.30
N ILE A 82 2.56 -17.43 -1.62
CA ILE A 82 3.03 -17.70 -2.98
C ILE A 82 2.47 -19.03 -3.50
N ALA A 83 2.44 -20.07 -2.66
CA ALA A 83 1.87 -21.36 -3.04
C ALA A 83 0.37 -21.25 -3.34
N ALA A 84 -0.39 -20.59 -2.47
CA ALA A 84 -1.81 -20.35 -2.65
C ALA A 84 -2.10 -19.53 -3.93
N ALA A 85 -1.31 -18.48 -4.19
CA ALA A 85 -1.45 -17.68 -5.41
C ALA A 85 -1.22 -18.51 -6.68
N LYS A 86 -0.18 -19.36 -6.70
CA LYS A 86 0.10 -20.27 -7.84
C LYS A 86 -1.04 -21.25 -8.09
N GLU A 87 -1.61 -21.82 -7.03
CA GLU A 87 -2.74 -22.75 -7.14
C GLU A 87 -3.98 -22.05 -7.69
N ALA A 88 -4.31 -20.85 -7.19
CA ALA A 88 -5.43 -20.06 -7.68
C ALA A 88 -5.29 -19.72 -9.18
N THR A 89 -4.09 -19.34 -9.63
CA THR A 89 -3.84 -19.07 -11.06
C THR A 89 -3.97 -20.32 -11.93
N LYS A 90 -3.68 -21.51 -11.39
CA LYS A 90 -3.78 -22.77 -12.14
C LYS A 90 -5.24 -23.24 -12.28
N ASN A 91 -6.08 -22.97 -11.28
CA ASN A 91 -7.50 -23.35 -11.27
C ASN A 91 -8.40 -22.38 -12.07
N ASN A 92 -7.89 -21.18 -12.40
CA ASN A 92 -8.58 -20.18 -13.24
C ASN A 92 -8.29 -20.36 -14.76
N HIS A 93 -7.65 -21.47 -15.14
CA HIS A 93 -7.42 -21.89 -16.52
C HIS A 93 -8.05 -23.28 -16.72
#